data_AF-A0A9C8ADL3-F1
#
_entry.id   AF-A0A9C8ADL3-F1
#
_cell.length_a   1.000
_cell.length_b   1.000
_cell.length_c   1.000
_cell.angle_alpha   90.00
_cell.angle_beta   90.00
_cell.angle_gamma   90.00
#
_symmetry.space_group_name_H-M   'P 1'
#
loop_
_entity.id
_entity.type
_entity.pdbx_description
1 polymer ?
#
loop_
_entity_poly.entity_id
_entity_poly.type
_entity_poly.pdbx_seq_one_letter_code
_entity_poly.pdbx_strand_id
1 'polypeptide(L)'
;MGKCLKCIFISASIVLMSCNKTSDDTFFTTKVVPILENKCATCHGIEQDSYDKFMASGNEGYFYFPLKEGRIVDVETIYKVSISDDRVDFDEKARFSRLLRNPLTEDYGGIPHKGLDIFYSTDDKDYQTLHTWVAQEIAKNPNTTPELSAHIQFFKDEVQPVFIRNGCFLSSCHGPLTFTDLKLQPPMPDGVFSEAMVRSNRASFLGKVTHFVNLDGDLNRSRLITKNIPIKEGGIHQRGGNNQFFESFADEDVKTILKWLEMEKAEVAAHLVSEGEPLRGLGETQGIVFIR
;
A
#
# COMPACT_ATOMS: atom_id res chain seq x y z
N MET A 1 15.55 57.16 -1.52
CA MET A 1 15.79 56.91 -0.08
C MET A 1 14.95 55.73 0.36
N GLY A 2 15.61 54.66 0.83
CA GLY A 2 15.02 53.54 1.59
C GLY A 2 14.27 52.49 0.76
N LYS A 3 14.38 51.17 1.00
CA LYS A 3 15.20 50.37 1.92
C LYS A 3 15.31 48.99 1.24
N CYS A 4 16.53 48.49 1.14
CA CYS A 4 16.83 47.15 0.64
C CYS A 4 16.40 46.14 1.72
N LEU A 5 15.39 45.33 1.43
CA LEU A 5 14.95 44.24 2.31
C LEU A 5 15.85 43.03 2.05
N LYS A 6 16.78 42.78 2.97
CA LYS A 6 17.57 41.54 3.03
C LYS A 6 16.62 40.39 3.37
N CYS A 7 16.34 39.51 2.41
CA CYS A 7 15.82 38.17 2.69
C CYS A 7 16.95 37.38 3.38
N ILE A 8 16.79 37.14 4.67
CA ILE A 8 17.61 36.20 5.43
C ILE A 8 17.10 34.81 5.04
N PHE A 9 17.81 34.15 4.12
CA PHE A 9 17.66 32.72 3.91
C PHE A 9 18.29 32.01 5.12
N ILE A 10 17.45 31.60 6.07
CA ILE A 10 17.84 30.59 7.05
C ILE A 10 17.88 29.28 6.26
N SER A 11 19.07 28.92 5.79
CA SER A 11 19.34 27.59 5.24
C SER A 11 19.26 26.62 6.41
N ALA A 12 18.09 26.01 6.59
CA ALA A 12 17.99 24.78 7.36
C ALA A 12 18.73 23.73 6.55
N SER A 13 20.01 23.52 6.87
CA SER A 13 20.74 22.34 6.43
C SER A 13 20.02 21.12 7.02
N ILE A 14 19.12 20.54 6.23
CA ILE A 14 18.65 19.18 6.45
C ILE A 14 19.91 18.33 6.31
N VAL A 15 20.44 17.91 7.44
CA VAL A 15 21.39 16.81 7.50
C VAL A 15 20.61 15.59 7.06
N LEU A 16 20.69 15.27 5.76
CA LEU A 16 20.39 13.95 5.25
C LEU A 16 21.38 13.01 5.92
N MET A 17 20.97 12.46 7.06
CA MET A 17 21.69 11.38 7.71
C MET A 17 21.49 10.15 6.83
N SER A 18 22.33 10.03 5.80
CA SER A 18 22.45 8.81 5.01
C SER A 18 23.00 7.74 5.94
N CYS A 19 22.10 6.98 6.58
CA CYS A 19 22.47 5.73 7.22
C CYS A 19 23.04 4.83 6.12
N ASN A 20 24.36 4.72 6.05
CA ASN A 20 25.02 3.72 5.23
C ASN A 20 24.63 2.34 5.78
N LYS A 21 23.59 1.75 5.19
CA LYS A 21 23.21 0.35 5.43
C LYS A 21 24.32 -0.52 4.81
N THR A 22 25.35 -0.88 5.59
CA THR A 22 26.48 -1.70 5.13
C THR A 22 26.21 -3.20 5.34
N SER A 23 26.82 -4.02 4.49
CA SER A 23 26.60 -5.48 4.37
C SER A 23 27.37 -6.34 5.39
N ASP A 24 27.90 -5.78 6.48
CA ASP A 24 28.69 -6.52 7.50
C ASP A 24 27.84 -7.53 8.31
N ASP A 25 26.59 -7.77 7.91
CA ASP A 25 25.73 -8.77 8.51
C ASP A 25 26.14 -10.20 8.07
N THR A 26 26.82 -10.88 9.00
CA THR A 26 27.22 -12.28 8.82
C THR A 26 26.01 -13.21 8.66
N PHE A 27 24.87 -12.91 9.28
CA PHE A 27 23.65 -13.70 9.11
C PHE A 27 23.11 -13.54 7.68
N PHE A 28 23.03 -12.31 7.17
CA PHE A 28 22.61 -12.07 5.78
C PHE A 28 23.49 -12.84 4.80
N THR A 29 24.80 -12.66 4.90
CA THR A 29 25.76 -13.28 3.98
C THR A 29 25.76 -14.80 4.04
N THR A 30 25.64 -15.39 5.24
CA THR A 30 25.78 -16.86 5.40
C THR A 30 24.46 -17.62 5.37
N LYS A 31 23.32 -16.96 5.60
CA LYS A 31 22.00 -17.60 5.70
C LYS A 31 21.01 -17.11 4.64
N VAL A 32 21.00 -15.82 4.33
CA VAL A 32 20.02 -15.24 3.39
C VAL A 32 20.50 -15.31 1.95
N VAL A 33 21.75 -14.93 1.67
CA VAL A 33 22.33 -14.98 0.31
C VAL A 33 22.17 -16.37 -0.34
N PRO A 34 22.45 -17.50 0.33
CA PRO A 34 22.22 -18.82 -0.25
C PRO A 34 20.75 -19.10 -0.62
N ILE A 35 19.79 -18.54 0.10
CA ILE A 35 18.37 -18.68 -0.20
C ILE A 35 18.02 -17.88 -1.47
N LEU A 36 18.52 -16.64 -1.56
CA LEU A 36 18.30 -15.78 -2.72
C LEU A 36 18.94 -16.37 -3.99
N GLU A 37 20.14 -16.94 -3.88
CA GLU A 37 20.79 -17.70 -4.96
C GLU A 37 19.93 -18.87 -5.43
N ASN A 38 19.49 -19.73 -4.51
CA ASN A 38 18.84 -20.99 -4.86
C ASN A 38 17.38 -20.83 -5.31
N LYS A 39 16.67 -19.82 -4.81
CA LYS A 39 15.22 -19.68 -5.02
C LYS A 39 14.81 -18.46 -5.84
N CYS A 40 15.60 -17.39 -5.82
CA CYS A 40 15.20 -16.12 -6.43
C CYS A 40 16.02 -15.78 -7.68
N ALA A 41 17.26 -16.25 -7.77
CA ALA A 41 18.22 -15.87 -8.80
C ALA A 41 17.78 -16.25 -10.22
N THR A 42 16.95 -17.28 -10.39
CA THR A 42 16.41 -17.65 -11.72
C THR A 42 15.63 -16.51 -12.38
N CYS A 43 14.97 -15.66 -11.61
CA CYS A 43 14.19 -14.53 -12.14
C CYS A 43 14.82 -13.16 -11.85
N HIS A 44 15.60 -13.05 -10.78
CA HIS A 44 16.15 -11.79 -10.28
C HIS A 44 17.68 -11.66 -10.47
N GLY A 45 18.35 -12.77 -10.77
CA GLY A 45 19.78 -12.78 -11.02
C GLY A 45 20.11 -12.42 -12.47
N ILE A 46 21.08 -11.54 -12.64
CA ILE A 46 21.56 -11.08 -13.95
C ILE A 46 23.06 -11.33 -14.02
N GLU A 47 23.57 -11.95 -15.08
CA GLU A 47 25.02 -12.18 -15.22
C GLU A 47 25.79 -10.84 -15.16
N GLN A 48 26.90 -10.84 -14.42
CA GLN A 48 27.69 -9.66 -14.05
C GLN A 48 28.06 -8.81 -15.27
N ASP A 49 28.44 -9.45 -16.37
CA ASP A 49 28.84 -8.78 -17.61
C ASP A 49 27.68 -8.03 -18.30
N SER A 50 26.44 -8.35 -17.93
CA SER A 50 25.22 -7.72 -18.44
C SER A 50 24.54 -6.81 -17.41
N TYR A 51 24.93 -6.87 -16.13
CA TYR A 51 24.21 -6.22 -15.04
C TYR A 51 24.14 -4.70 -15.20
N ASP A 52 25.26 -4.02 -15.40
CA ASP A 52 25.29 -2.56 -15.50
C ASP A 52 24.44 -2.04 -16.66
N LYS A 53 24.49 -2.73 -17.81
CA LYS A 53 23.66 -2.41 -18.98
C LYS A 53 22.18 -2.66 -18.70
N PHE A 54 21.85 -3.74 -18.00
CA PHE A 54 20.48 -4.07 -17.60
C PHE A 54 19.93 -2.99 -16.67
N MET A 55 20.68 -2.56 -15.65
CA MET A 55 20.27 -1.51 -14.73
C MET A 55 20.10 -0.16 -15.45
N ALA A 56 21.06 0.22 -16.30
CA ALA A 56 20.98 1.45 -17.10
C ALA A 56 19.79 1.50 -18.09
N SER A 57 19.10 0.39 -18.33
CA SER A 57 17.88 0.35 -19.14
C SER A 57 16.59 0.68 -18.37
N GLY A 58 16.71 1.19 -17.15
CA GLY A 58 15.58 1.64 -16.32
C GLY A 58 15.07 0.58 -15.34
N ASN A 59 15.90 -0.40 -14.99
CA ASN A 59 15.59 -1.42 -13.98
C ASN A 59 16.09 -1.03 -12.57
N GLU A 60 16.54 0.21 -12.38
CA GLU A 60 16.90 0.76 -11.07
C GLU A 60 15.70 0.69 -10.10
N GLY A 61 15.98 0.29 -8.86
CA GLY A 61 14.97 0.13 -7.80
C GLY A 61 14.14 -1.16 -7.88
N TYR A 62 14.25 -1.96 -8.94
CA TYR A 62 13.68 -3.31 -8.97
C TYR A 62 14.57 -4.33 -8.25
N PHE A 63 14.00 -5.50 -7.95
CA PHE A 63 14.72 -6.57 -7.27
C PHE A 63 15.58 -7.34 -8.27
N TYR A 64 16.76 -6.81 -8.60
CA TYR A 64 17.73 -7.51 -9.45
C TYR A 64 19.13 -7.42 -8.84
N PHE A 65 19.95 -8.44 -9.08
CA PHE A 65 21.30 -8.52 -8.52
C PHE A 65 22.26 -9.26 -9.44
N PRO A 66 23.57 -8.91 -9.39
CA PRO A 66 24.55 -9.51 -10.28
C PRO A 66 24.93 -10.93 -9.83
N LEU A 67 25.07 -11.80 -10.80
CA LEU A 67 25.56 -13.17 -10.65
C LEU A 67 26.87 -13.36 -11.42
N LYS A 68 27.69 -14.31 -10.97
CA LYS A 68 28.72 -14.94 -11.79
C LYS A 68 28.65 -16.43 -11.56
N GLU A 69 28.47 -17.20 -12.63
CA GLU A 69 28.37 -18.66 -12.56
C GLU A 69 27.29 -19.12 -11.57
N GLY A 70 26.15 -18.41 -11.54
CA GLY A 70 25.01 -18.71 -10.66
C GLY A 70 25.19 -18.29 -9.19
N ARG A 71 26.28 -17.59 -8.85
CA ARG A 71 26.54 -17.08 -7.48
C ARG A 71 26.45 -15.58 -7.42
N ILE A 72 25.92 -15.05 -6.31
CA ILE A 72 25.93 -13.61 -6.04
C ILE A 72 27.37 -13.17 -5.81
N VAL A 73 27.82 -12.20 -6.60
CA VAL A 73 29.20 -11.66 -6.52
C VAL A 73 29.30 -10.30 -5.87
N ASP A 74 28.17 -9.63 -5.65
CA ASP A 74 28.08 -8.35 -4.98
C ASP A 74 27.05 -8.40 -3.85
N VAL A 75 27.53 -8.78 -2.66
CA VAL A 75 26.71 -8.91 -1.45
C VAL A 75 26.15 -7.55 -1.00
N GLU A 76 26.89 -6.47 -1.22
CA GLU A 76 26.46 -5.13 -0.83
C GLU A 76 25.26 -4.67 -1.67
N THR A 77 25.32 -4.90 -2.98
CA THR A 77 24.20 -4.59 -3.88
C THR A 77 22.95 -5.39 -3.53
N ILE A 78 23.05 -6.72 -3.34
CA ILE A 78 21.87 -7.52 -2.98
C ILE A 78 21.31 -7.12 -1.61
N TYR A 79 22.16 -6.76 -0.65
CA TYR A 79 21.70 -6.28 0.65
C TYR A 79 20.88 -4.99 0.48
N LYS A 80 21.41 -3.98 -0.22
CA LYS A 80 20.73 -2.70 -0.47
C LYS A 80 19.40 -2.86 -1.19
N VAL A 81 19.34 -3.69 -2.24
CA VAL A 81 18.06 -3.90 -2.93
C VAL A 81 17.09 -4.69 -2.07
N SER A 82 17.54 -5.64 -1.23
CA SER A 82 16.66 -6.44 -0.37
C SER A 82 15.98 -5.62 0.74
N ILE A 83 16.65 -4.61 1.29
CA ILE A 83 16.20 -3.77 2.42
C ILE A 83 15.56 -2.43 2.00
N SER A 84 15.21 -2.29 0.73
CA SER A 84 14.47 -1.13 0.23
C SER A 84 13.05 -1.12 0.78
N ASP A 85 12.48 0.07 0.90
CA ASP A 85 11.20 0.30 1.59
C ASP A 85 9.99 -0.34 0.87
N ASP A 86 10.12 -0.70 -0.41
CA ASP A 86 9.10 -1.46 -1.14
C ASP A 86 9.17 -2.97 -0.86
N ARG A 87 10.19 -3.44 -0.13
CA ARG A 87 10.47 -4.87 0.12
C ARG A 87 10.43 -5.21 1.60
N VAL A 88 11.10 -4.43 2.44
CA VAL A 88 11.02 -4.52 3.89
C VAL A 88 10.14 -3.39 4.41
N ASP A 89 9.09 -3.77 5.13
CA ASP A 89 8.19 -2.84 5.79
C ASP A 89 8.76 -2.49 7.17
N PHE A 90 9.46 -1.36 7.26
CA PHE A 90 10.08 -0.87 8.50
C PHE A 90 9.09 -0.24 9.48
N ASP A 91 7.83 -0.07 9.09
CA ASP A 91 6.76 0.49 9.91
C ASP A 91 6.00 -0.60 10.68
N GLU A 92 6.18 -1.88 10.34
CA GLU A 92 5.36 -2.96 10.86
C GLU A 92 6.11 -4.27 11.15
N LYS A 93 5.34 -5.31 11.52
CA LYS A 93 5.88 -6.66 11.74
C LYS A 93 6.40 -7.25 10.42
N ALA A 94 7.53 -7.94 10.50
CA ALA A 94 8.23 -8.58 9.37
C ALA A 94 7.29 -9.27 8.37
N ARG A 95 6.31 -10.06 8.83
CA ARG A 95 5.35 -10.78 7.99
C ARG A 95 4.58 -9.94 6.97
N PHE A 96 4.51 -8.61 7.14
CA PHE A 96 3.85 -7.71 6.20
C PHE A 96 4.77 -7.26 5.04
N SER A 97 6.08 -7.46 5.18
CA SER A 97 7.10 -7.13 4.18
C SER A 97 6.87 -7.89 2.86
N ARG A 98 6.91 -7.17 1.73
CA ARG A 98 6.73 -7.79 0.40
C ARG A 98 7.80 -8.84 0.07
N LEU A 99 9.01 -8.68 0.62
CA LEU A 99 10.06 -9.69 0.45
C LEU A 99 9.65 -11.07 0.99
N LEU A 100 8.81 -11.11 2.03
CA LEU A 100 8.26 -12.36 2.57
C LEU A 100 6.94 -12.76 1.89
N ARG A 101 6.10 -11.78 1.51
CA ARG A 101 4.76 -12.05 0.97
C ARG A 101 4.75 -12.42 -0.51
N ASN A 102 5.60 -11.82 -1.34
CA ASN A 102 5.66 -12.15 -2.77
C ASN A 102 5.97 -13.64 -3.02
N PRO A 103 6.98 -14.27 -2.38
CA PRO A 103 7.28 -15.67 -2.64
C PRO A 103 6.39 -16.65 -1.88
N LEU A 104 5.48 -16.19 -1.01
CA LEU A 104 4.60 -17.03 -0.20
C LEU A 104 3.26 -17.21 -0.92
N THR A 105 2.63 -18.38 -0.77
CA THR A 105 1.29 -18.62 -1.31
C THR A 105 0.19 -17.85 -0.57
N GLU A 106 -0.90 -17.53 -1.28
CA GLU A 106 -2.01 -16.71 -0.76
C GLU A 106 -2.64 -17.28 0.52
N ASP A 107 -2.72 -18.62 0.65
CA ASP A 107 -3.27 -19.30 1.84
C ASP A 107 -2.54 -18.94 3.14
N TYR A 108 -1.29 -18.50 3.04
CA TYR A 108 -0.46 -18.08 4.18
C TYR A 108 -0.22 -16.56 4.23
N GLY A 109 -0.99 -15.78 3.46
CA GLY A 109 -0.89 -14.32 3.40
C GLY A 109 0.04 -13.80 2.30
N GLY A 110 0.39 -14.67 1.36
CA GLY A 110 1.09 -14.33 0.13
C GLY A 110 0.37 -13.29 -0.73
N ILE A 111 1.09 -12.74 -1.71
CA ILE A 111 0.51 -11.84 -2.72
C ILE A 111 0.99 -12.22 -4.12
N PRO A 112 0.20 -11.90 -5.18
CA PRO A 112 0.55 -12.29 -6.53
C PRO A 112 1.97 -11.89 -6.94
N HIS A 113 2.72 -12.88 -7.40
CA HIS A 113 4.12 -12.74 -7.79
C HIS A 113 4.37 -13.39 -9.15
N LYS A 114 5.06 -12.69 -10.04
CA LYS A 114 5.34 -13.17 -11.41
C LYS A 114 6.16 -14.46 -11.41
N GLY A 115 7.05 -14.63 -10.44
CA GLY A 115 7.83 -15.85 -10.23
C GLY A 115 7.05 -17.02 -9.63
N LEU A 116 5.74 -16.87 -9.42
CA LEU A 116 4.87 -17.80 -8.69
C LEU A 116 5.27 -17.96 -7.22
N ASP A 117 4.57 -18.87 -6.55
CA ASP A 117 4.79 -19.23 -5.14
C ASP A 117 6.03 -20.12 -5.02
N ILE A 118 6.94 -19.70 -4.14
CA ILE A 118 8.17 -20.41 -3.79
C ILE A 118 7.98 -21.14 -2.45
N PHE A 119 7.27 -20.51 -1.51
CA PHE A 119 6.98 -21.03 -0.18
C PHE A 119 5.49 -21.36 -0.06
N TYR A 120 5.20 -22.60 0.32
CA TYR A 120 3.84 -23.13 0.49
C TYR A 120 3.43 -23.26 1.97
N SER A 121 4.24 -22.74 2.89
CA SER A 121 3.97 -22.70 4.31
C SER A 121 4.89 -21.68 4.99
N THR A 122 4.40 -21.03 6.05
CA THR A 122 5.25 -20.23 6.94
C THR A 122 6.23 -21.08 7.74
N ASP A 123 6.03 -22.40 7.85
CA ASP A 123 6.94 -23.29 8.60
C ASP A 123 8.16 -23.74 7.77
N ASP A 124 8.24 -23.36 6.50
CA ASP A 124 9.41 -23.61 5.65
C ASP A 124 10.66 -22.98 6.30
N LYS A 125 11.75 -23.74 6.37
CA LYS A 125 12.97 -23.32 7.07
C LYS A 125 13.65 -22.13 6.41
N ASP A 126 13.60 -22.05 5.08
CA ASP A 126 14.17 -20.94 4.34
C ASP A 126 13.27 -19.70 4.49
N TYR A 127 11.95 -19.88 4.47
CA TYR A 127 11.02 -18.79 4.81
C TYR A 127 11.27 -18.24 6.23
N GLN A 128 11.41 -19.11 7.23
CA GLN A 128 11.69 -18.72 8.62
C GLN A 128 13.04 -18.02 8.76
N THR A 129 14.03 -18.42 7.96
CA THR A 129 15.34 -17.75 7.91
C THR A 129 15.21 -16.33 7.34
N LEU A 130 14.47 -16.15 6.24
CA LEU A 130 14.17 -14.83 5.68
C LEU A 130 13.37 -13.98 6.67
N HIS A 131 12.33 -14.55 7.28
CA HIS A 131 11.50 -13.86 8.26
C HIS A 131 12.32 -13.38 9.46
N THR A 132 13.20 -14.23 9.99
CA THR A 132 14.11 -13.89 11.09
C THR A 132 15.01 -12.72 10.71
N TRP A 133 15.63 -12.77 9.53
CA TRP A 133 16.49 -11.69 9.07
C TRP A 133 15.70 -10.38 8.86
N VAL A 134 14.54 -10.41 8.21
CA VAL A 134 13.68 -9.22 8.03
C VAL A 134 13.29 -8.62 9.38
N ALA A 135 12.94 -9.44 10.36
CA ALA A 135 12.64 -8.97 11.71
C ALA A 135 13.84 -8.29 12.38
N GLN A 136 15.05 -8.80 12.16
CA GLN A 136 16.29 -8.17 12.65
C GLN A 136 16.55 -6.82 11.97
N GLU A 137 16.34 -6.71 10.66
CA GLU A 137 16.50 -5.45 9.93
C GLU A 137 15.53 -4.37 10.42
N ILE A 138 14.26 -4.74 10.63
CA ILE A 138 13.25 -3.84 11.19
C ILE A 138 13.65 -3.41 12.60
N ALA A 139 14.11 -4.33 13.44
CA ALA A 139 14.54 -4.01 14.81
C ALA A 139 15.77 -3.08 14.85
N LYS A 140 16.67 -3.15 13.86
CA LYS A 140 17.84 -2.27 13.75
C LYS A 140 17.45 -0.84 13.39
N ASN A 141 16.46 -0.67 12.51
CA ASN A 141 16.08 0.64 11.95
C ASN A 141 14.55 0.78 11.85
N PRO A 142 13.80 0.76 12.97
CA PRO A 142 12.36 0.89 12.90
C PRO A 142 12.00 2.31 12.44
N ASN A 143 11.07 2.42 11.50
CA ASN A 143 10.48 3.71 11.18
C ASN A 143 9.60 4.17 12.35
N THR A 144 9.48 5.48 12.51
CA THR A 144 8.45 6.04 13.40
C THR A 144 7.15 6.12 12.63
N THR A 145 6.23 5.20 12.90
CA THR A 145 4.93 5.21 12.27
C THR A 145 4.03 6.22 12.98
N PRO A 146 3.55 7.27 12.29
CA PRO A 146 2.63 8.22 12.89
C PRO A 146 1.28 7.55 13.18
N GLU A 147 0.64 7.95 14.28
CA GLU A 147 -0.70 7.47 14.60
C GLU A 147 -1.68 7.74 13.45
N LEU A 148 -2.63 6.82 13.25
CA LEU A 148 -3.71 7.00 12.29
C LEU A 148 -4.53 8.24 12.66
N SER A 149 -4.78 9.10 11.69
CA SER A 149 -5.75 10.18 11.86
C SER A 149 -7.14 9.59 12.16
N ALA A 150 -7.99 10.35 12.86
CA ALA A 150 -9.29 9.87 13.34
C ALA A 150 -10.16 9.26 12.22
N HIS A 151 -10.13 9.83 11.01
CA HIS A 151 -10.91 9.33 9.88
C HIS A 151 -10.37 8.01 9.31
N ILE A 152 -9.06 7.79 9.35
CA ILE A 152 -8.44 6.50 8.94
C ILE A 152 -8.66 5.44 10.02
N GLN A 153 -8.55 5.82 11.29
CA GLN A 153 -8.86 4.93 12.40
C GLN A 153 -10.34 4.49 12.35
N PHE A 154 -11.27 5.42 12.11
CA PHE A 154 -12.69 5.10 11.93
C PHE A 154 -12.92 4.17 10.72
N PHE A 155 -12.21 4.39 9.60
CA PHE A 155 -12.26 3.46 8.48
C PHE A 155 -11.80 2.05 8.88
N LYS A 156 -10.68 1.93 9.58
CA LYS A 156 -10.13 0.65 10.04
C LYS A 156 -11.09 -0.11 10.95
N ASP A 157 -11.68 0.59 11.92
CA ASP A 157 -12.40 -0.04 13.03
C ASP A 157 -13.89 -0.24 12.73
N GLU A 158 -14.50 0.65 11.94
CA GLU A 158 -15.96 0.66 11.76
C GLU A 158 -16.37 0.31 10.32
N VAL A 159 -15.68 0.89 9.33
CA VAL A 159 -16.07 0.75 7.90
C VAL A 159 -15.50 -0.51 7.26
N GLN A 160 -14.21 -0.79 7.45
CA GLN A 160 -13.58 -1.96 6.86
C GLN A 160 -14.28 -3.26 7.27
N PRO A 161 -14.69 -3.45 8.54
CA PRO A 161 -15.51 -4.60 8.93
C PRO A 161 -16.84 -4.72 8.19
N VAL A 162 -17.48 -3.61 7.76
CA VAL A 162 -18.70 -3.63 6.93
C VAL A 162 -18.43 -4.38 5.63
N PHE A 163 -17.34 -4.03 4.96
CA PHE A 163 -16.97 -4.64 3.69
C PHE A 163 -16.47 -6.08 3.84
N ILE A 164 -15.85 -6.42 4.99
CA ILE A 164 -15.46 -7.80 5.29
C ILE A 164 -16.69 -8.70 5.43
N ARG A 165 -17.65 -8.33 6.30
CA ARG A 165 -18.86 -9.15 6.54
C ARG A 165 -19.76 -9.28 5.31
N ASN A 166 -19.74 -8.30 4.42
CA ASN A 166 -20.46 -8.32 3.15
C ASN A 166 -19.69 -9.01 2.00
N GLY A 167 -18.56 -9.66 2.28
CA GLY A 167 -17.81 -10.44 1.28
C GLY A 167 -17.10 -9.60 0.21
N CYS A 168 -16.96 -8.29 0.42
CA CYS A 168 -16.28 -7.42 -0.56
C CYS A 168 -14.78 -7.75 -0.66
N PHE A 169 -14.17 -8.33 0.37
CA PHE A 169 -12.75 -8.71 0.37
C PHE A 169 -12.46 -10.08 -0.27
N LEU A 170 -13.47 -10.77 -0.81
CA LEU A 170 -13.25 -12.04 -1.49
C LEU A 170 -12.36 -11.84 -2.72
N SER A 171 -11.28 -12.63 -2.83
CA SER A 171 -10.31 -12.54 -3.93
C SER A 171 -10.95 -12.71 -5.30
N SER A 172 -12.06 -13.44 -5.41
CA SER A 172 -12.82 -13.61 -6.67
C SER A 172 -13.60 -12.37 -7.10
N CYS A 173 -13.87 -11.43 -6.19
CA CYS A 173 -14.70 -10.25 -6.42
C CYS A 173 -13.84 -8.98 -6.54
N HIS A 174 -13.07 -8.65 -5.51
CA HIS A 174 -12.23 -7.44 -5.46
C HIS A 174 -10.75 -7.71 -5.20
N GLY A 175 -10.29 -8.96 -5.36
CA GLY A 175 -8.88 -9.28 -5.24
C GLY A 175 -8.00 -8.58 -6.29
N PRO A 176 -6.67 -8.57 -6.08
CA PRO A 176 -5.74 -7.87 -6.96
C PRO A 176 -5.81 -8.29 -8.44
N LEU A 177 -6.14 -9.56 -8.70
CA LEU A 177 -6.15 -10.16 -10.05
C LEU A 177 -7.52 -10.18 -10.74
N THR A 178 -8.59 -9.66 -10.10
CA THR A 178 -9.92 -9.65 -10.73
C THR A 178 -9.97 -8.69 -11.92
N PHE A 179 -11.07 -8.64 -12.68
CA PHE A 179 -11.26 -7.63 -13.72
C PHE A 179 -12.04 -6.39 -13.25
N THR A 180 -12.37 -6.29 -11.96
CA THR A 180 -13.14 -5.15 -11.41
C THR A 180 -12.25 -3.95 -11.13
N ASP A 181 -12.80 -2.74 -11.26
CA ASP A 181 -12.02 -1.52 -11.00
C ASP A 181 -11.64 -1.35 -9.51
N LEU A 182 -12.53 -1.76 -8.59
CA LEU A 182 -12.25 -1.75 -7.16
C LEU A 182 -11.34 -2.93 -6.81
N LYS A 183 -10.10 -2.60 -6.39
CA LYS A 183 -9.08 -3.54 -5.90
C LYS A 183 -8.86 -3.38 -4.41
N LEU A 184 -9.08 -4.46 -3.67
CA LEU A 184 -8.90 -4.53 -2.23
C LEU A 184 -7.85 -5.60 -1.91
N GLN A 185 -7.08 -5.33 -0.86
CA GLN A 185 -6.14 -6.28 -0.28
C GLN A 185 -6.87 -7.06 0.82
N PRO A 186 -7.01 -8.39 0.69
CA PRO A 186 -7.62 -9.21 1.74
C PRO A 186 -6.76 -9.20 3.01
N PRO A 187 -7.35 -9.49 4.20
CA PRO A 187 -6.58 -9.63 5.42
C PRO A 187 -5.54 -10.76 5.31
N MET A 188 -4.57 -10.75 6.24
CA MET A 188 -3.78 -11.95 6.51
C MET A 188 -4.70 -13.12 6.97
N PRO A 189 -4.24 -14.39 6.91
CA PRO A 189 -5.05 -15.54 7.29
C PRO A 189 -5.63 -15.49 8.71
N ASP A 190 -5.00 -14.74 9.61
CA ASP A 190 -5.47 -14.50 10.98
C ASP A 190 -6.46 -13.31 11.10
N GLY A 191 -6.92 -12.76 9.98
CA GLY A 191 -7.87 -11.65 9.92
C GLY A 191 -7.27 -10.26 10.08
N VAL A 192 -5.94 -10.14 10.27
CA VAL A 192 -5.29 -8.86 10.55
C VAL A 192 -4.88 -8.14 9.26
N PHE A 193 -5.05 -6.81 9.25
CA PHE A 193 -4.52 -5.91 8.23
C PHE A 193 -3.33 -5.12 8.78
N SER A 194 -2.33 -4.89 7.93
CA SER A 194 -1.38 -3.81 8.17
C SER A 194 -2.05 -2.46 7.97
N GLU A 195 -1.55 -1.41 8.61
CA GLU A 195 -1.88 -0.01 8.31
C GLU A 195 -1.70 0.32 6.84
N ALA A 196 -0.63 -0.18 6.20
CA ALA A 196 -0.43 -0.01 4.76
C ALA A 196 -1.61 -0.62 3.96
N MET A 197 -2.10 -1.81 4.35
CA MET A 197 -3.27 -2.43 3.74
C MET A 197 -4.55 -1.63 3.99
N VAL A 198 -4.76 -1.16 5.22
CA VAL A 198 -5.90 -0.29 5.58
C VAL A 198 -5.91 0.98 4.72
N ARG A 199 -4.77 1.68 4.62
CA ARG A 199 -4.61 2.90 3.82
C ARG A 199 -4.82 2.62 2.33
N SER A 200 -4.33 1.48 1.84
CA SER A 200 -4.52 1.05 0.46
C SER A 200 -6.00 0.80 0.15
N ASN A 201 -6.69 0.02 0.98
CA ASN A 201 -8.12 -0.27 0.85
C ASN A 201 -8.97 1.01 0.91
N ARG A 202 -8.71 1.88 1.88
CA ARG A 202 -9.33 3.21 1.98
C ARG A 202 -9.16 3.99 0.68
N ALA A 203 -7.92 4.09 0.18
CA ALA A 203 -7.63 4.83 -1.04
C ALA A 203 -8.29 4.24 -2.29
N SER A 204 -8.48 2.91 -2.36
CA SER A 204 -9.21 2.26 -3.45
C SER A 204 -10.68 2.68 -3.51
N PHE A 205 -11.33 2.94 -2.37
CA PHE A 205 -12.69 3.48 -2.33
C PHE A 205 -12.73 4.98 -2.71
N LEU A 206 -11.79 5.77 -2.17
CA LEU A 206 -11.76 7.21 -2.40
C LEU A 206 -11.45 7.57 -3.86
N GLY A 207 -10.55 6.80 -4.48
CA GLY A 207 -10.17 6.96 -5.87
C GLY A 207 -8.67 7.19 -6.04
N LYS A 208 -7.97 6.11 -6.39
CA LYS A 208 -6.68 6.16 -7.10
C LYS A 208 -6.79 5.74 -8.57
N VAL A 209 -7.78 4.90 -8.88
CA VAL A 209 -8.08 4.37 -10.23
C VAL A 209 -9.55 4.59 -10.60
N THR A 210 -10.46 4.50 -9.63
CA THR A 210 -11.91 4.70 -9.82
C THR A 210 -12.50 5.47 -8.66
N HIS A 211 -13.30 6.49 -8.94
CA HIS A 211 -14.00 7.27 -7.92
C HIS A 211 -15.32 6.58 -7.55
N PHE A 212 -15.38 5.98 -6.36
CA PHE A 212 -16.62 5.38 -5.83
C PHE A 212 -17.36 6.28 -4.85
N VAL A 213 -16.68 7.30 -4.34
CA VAL A 213 -17.23 8.26 -3.37
C VAL A 213 -17.45 9.62 -4.05
N ASN A 214 -18.44 10.37 -3.57
CA ASN A 214 -18.81 11.68 -4.11
C ASN A 214 -18.50 12.80 -3.09
N LEU A 215 -17.22 12.94 -2.68
CA LEU A 215 -16.81 13.85 -1.61
C LEU A 215 -17.05 15.33 -1.92
N ASP A 216 -17.06 15.70 -3.20
CA ASP A 216 -17.30 17.05 -3.70
C ASP A 216 -18.80 17.39 -3.85
N GLY A 217 -19.71 16.49 -3.52
CA GLY A 217 -21.14 16.72 -3.67
C GLY A 217 -21.98 16.05 -2.58
N ASP A 218 -23.17 15.59 -2.98
CA ASP A 218 -24.06 14.80 -2.12
C ASP A 218 -23.47 13.40 -1.90
N LEU A 219 -23.14 13.09 -0.64
CA LEU A 219 -22.55 11.81 -0.25
C LEU A 219 -23.47 10.62 -0.56
N ASN A 220 -24.80 10.82 -0.57
CA ASN A 220 -25.78 9.79 -0.91
C ASN A 220 -25.68 9.34 -2.37
N ARG A 221 -25.01 10.11 -3.24
CA ARG A 221 -24.76 9.74 -4.64
C ARG A 221 -23.49 8.91 -4.84
N SER A 222 -22.77 8.61 -3.76
CA SER A 222 -21.58 7.75 -3.82
C SER A 222 -21.94 6.37 -4.38
N ARG A 223 -21.25 5.94 -5.45
CA ARG A 223 -21.40 4.59 -6.05
C ARG A 223 -21.07 3.48 -5.07
N LEU A 224 -20.28 3.77 -4.04
CA LEU A 224 -20.01 2.88 -2.91
C LEU A 224 -21.29 2.44 -2.18
N ILE A 225 -22.30 3.31 -2.11
CA ILE A 225 -23.59 3.04 -1.45
C ILE A 225 -24.63 2.67 -2.48
N THR A 226 -24.84 3.51 -3.50
CA THR A 226 -25.97 3.38 -4.44
C THR A 226 -25.93 2.08 -5.25
N LYS A 227 -24.76 1.50 -5.51
CA LYS A 227 -24.69 0.18 -6.14
C LYS A 227 -25.20 -0.95 -5.24
N ASN A 228 -25.12 -0.77 -3.92
CA ASN A 228 -25.25 -1.83 -2.94
C ASN A 228 -26.60 -1.84 -2.19
N ILE A 229 -27.51 -0.90 -2.50
CA ILE A 229 -28.90 -0.88 -2.02
C ILE A 229 -29.88 -1.24 -3.15
N PRO A 230 -31.13 -1.68 -2.84
CA PRO A 230 -32.14 -2.00 -3.82
C PRO A 230 -32.51 -0.80 -4.71
N ILE A 231 -32.85 -1.05 -5.98
CA ILE A 231 -33.27 0.00 -6.92
C ILE A 231 -34.49 0.78 -6.38
N LYS A 232 -35.44 0.09 -5.73
CA LYS A 232 -36.63 0.73 -5.13
C LYS A 232 -36.30 1.70 -3.99
N GLU A 233 -35.12 1.57 -3.38
CA GLU A 233 -34.62 2.42 -2.28
C GLU A 233 -33.69 3.54 -2.79
N GLY A 234 -33.60 3.73 -4.11
CA GLY A 234 -32.72 4.72 -4.74
C GLY A 234 -31.38 4.16 -5.22
N GLY A 235 -31.21 2.83 -5.25
CA GLY A 235 -30.04 2.18 -5.80
C GLY A 235 -29.90 2.29 -7.32
N ILE A 236 -28.69 2.05 -7.82
CA ILE A 236 -28.37 1.95 -9.25
C ILE A 236 -27.97 0.53 -9.60
N HIS A 237 -28.30 0.09 -10.82
CA HIS A 237 -28.01 -1.27 -11.26
C HIS A 237 -26.51 -1.63 -11.09
N GLN A 238 -26.24 -2.75 -10.43
CA GLN A 238 -24.90 -3.32 -10.33
C GLN A 238 -24.83 -4.76 -10.84
N ARG A 239 -23.66 -5.15 -11.36
CA ARG A 239 -23.41 -6.49 -11.93
C ARG A 239 -23.67 -7.62 -10.92
N GLY A 240 -23.39 -7.38 -9.64
CA GLY A 240 -23.62 -8.35 -8.56
C GLY A 240 -25.08 -8.46 -8.10
N GLY A 241 -26.00 -7.65 -8.63
CA GLY A 241 -27.34 -7.46 -8.09
C GLY A 241 -27.38 -6.49 -6.89
N ASN A 242 -28.55 -5.96 -6.57
CA ASN A 242 -28.71 -4.81 -5.67
C ASN A 242 -29.30 -5.16 -4.29
N ASN A 243 -29.60 -6.43 -4.01
CA ASN A 243 -30.37 -6.86 -2.83
C ASN A 243 -29.54 -7.65 -1.82
N GLN A 244 -28.22 -7.70 -1.99
CA GLN A 244 -27.35 -8.64 -1.27
C GLN A 244 -26.54 -7.99 -0.13
N PHE A 245 -26.44 -6.67 -0.09
CA PHE A 245 -25.45 -5.99 0.76
C PHE A 245 -26.09 -5.07 1.78
N PHE A 246 -26.92 -4.12 1.35
CA PHE A 246 -27.58 -3.17 2.23
C PHE A 246 -29.08 -3.11 1.94
N GLU A 247 -29.88 -2.83 2.96
CA GLU A 247 -31.35 -2.81 2.80
C GLU A 247 -31.86 -1.50 2.21
N SER A 248 -31.30 -0.36 2.63
CA SER A 248 -31.70 0.99 2.22
C SER A 248 -30.70 2.02 2.74
N PHE A 249 -30.96 3.33 2.55
CA PHE A 249 -30.21 4.38 3.25
C PHE A 249 -30.42 4.40 4.77
N ALA A 250 -31.45 3.73 5.29
CA ALA A 250 -31.69 3.63 6.73
C ALA A 250 -30.90 2.49 7.40
N ASP A 251 -30.20 1.67 6.62
CA ASP A 251 -29.32 0.59 7.10
C ASP A 251 -28.18 1.15 7.95
N GLU A 252 -27.88 0.51 9.08
CA GLU A 252 -26.83 0.95 10.02
C GLU A 252 -25.43 0.88 9.39
N ASP A 253 -25.20 -0.06 8.48
CA ASP A 253 -23.93 -0.17 7.75
C ASP A 253 -23.77 1.00 6.77
N VAL A 254 -24.87 1.42 6.13
CA VAL A 254 -24.89 2.60 5.25
C VAL A 254 -24.66 3.88 6.06
N LYS A 255 -25.29 4.02 7.23
CA LYS A 255 -25.03 5.15 8.13
C LYS A 255 -23.58 5.21 8.59
N THR A 256 -22.97 4.05 8.88
CA THR A 256 -21.56 3.94 9.24
C THR A 256 -20.65 4.41 8.10
N ILE A 257 -20.93 3.98 6.87
CA ILE A 257 -20.20 4.44 5.67
C ILE A 257 -20.39 5.94 5.46
N LEU A 258 -21.61 6.46 5.57
CA LEU A 258 -21.89 7.90 5.40
C LEU A 258 -21.14 8.75 6.43
N LYS A 259 -21.14 8.35 7.70
CA LYS A 259 -20.37 9.03 8.76
C LYS A 259 -18.88 9.08 8.41
N TRP A 260 -18.32 7.99 7.92
CA TRP A 260 -16.94 8.00 7.44
C TRP A 260 -16.75 8.97 6.27
N LEU A 261 -17.64 8.97 5.27
CA LEU A 261 -17.56 9.90 4.14
C LEU A 261 -17.67 11.37 4.56
N GLU A 262 -18.42 11.69 5.62
CA GLU A 262 -18.45 13.02 6.22
C GLU A 262 -17.09 13.41 6.81
N MET A 263 -16.43 12.48 7.52
CA MET A 263 -15.08 12.71 8.06
C MET A 263 -14.06 12.90 6.93
N GLU A 264 -14.15 12.10 5.87
CA GLU A 264 -13.32 12.24 4.66
C GLU A 264 -13.52 13.60 3.97
N LYS A 265 -14.78 14.02 3.82
CA LYS A 265 -15.12 15.31 3.23
C LYS A 265 -14.59 16.47 4.07
N ALA A 266 -14.69 16.39 5.40
CA ALA A 266 -14.14 17.39 6.31
C ALA A 266 -12.61 17.46 6.22
N GLU A 267 -11.93 16.32 6.13
CA GLU A 267 -10.48 16.25 5.95
C GLU A 267 -10.04 16.92 4.65
N VAL A 268 -10.69 16.59 3.54
CA VAL A 268 -10.38 17.19 2.23
C VAL A 268 -10.61 18.70 2.27
N ALA A 269 -11.73 19.16 2.85
CA ALA A 269 -12.02 20.58 2.99
C ALA A 269 -10.97 21.33 3.82
N ALA A 270 -10.43 20.72 4.88
CA ALA A 270 -9.39 21.32 5.71
C ALA A 270 -8.05 21.50 4.97
N HIS A 271 -7.77 20.66 3.97
CA HIS A 271 -6.53 20.70 3.19
C HIS A 271 -6.62 21.56 1.93
N LEU A 272 -7.84 21.93 1.51
CA LEU A 272 -8.05 22.77 0.34
C LEU A 272 -7.96 24.24 0.73
N VAL A 273 -6.79 24.84 0.46
CA VAL A 273 -6.52 26.26 0.70
C VAL A 273 -6.24 26.99 -0.61
N SER A 274 -6.74 28.22 -0.72
CA SER A 274 -6.38 29.17 -1.78
C SER A 274 -5.87 30.44 -1.12
N GLU A 275 -4.67 30.88 -1.51
CA GLU A 275 -4.01 32.07 -0.94
C GLU A 275 -3.86 32.02 0.60
N GLY A 276 -3.78 30.82 1.18
CA GLY A 276 -3.66 30.60 2.63
C GLY A 276 -5.00 30.53 3.37
N GLU A 277 -6.13 30.71 2.68
CA GLU A 277 -7.47 30.63 3.26
C GLU A 277 -8.19 29.33 2.84
N PRO A 278 -8.97 28.70 3.74
CA PRO A 278 -9.76 27.51 3.39
C PRO A 278 -10.77 27.80 2.27
N LEU A 279 -10.76 26.95 1.24
CA LEU A 279 -11.77 26.96 0.19
C LEU A 279 -13.13 26.53 0.77
N ARG A 280 -14.15 27.36 0.57
CA ARG A 280 -15.54 27.08 0.96
C ARG A 280 -16.36 26.72 -0.28
N GLY A 281 -17.35 25.83 -0.14
CA GLY A 281 -18.26 25.48 -1.24
C GLY A 281 -17.69 24.46 -2.23
N LEU A 282 -17.05 23.38 -1.73
CA LEU A 282 -16.69 22.22 -2.56
C LEU A 282 -17.91 21.70 -3.31
N GLY A 283 -17.86 21.76 -4.64
CA GLY A 283 -18.95 21.39 -5.55
C GLY A 283 -19.93 22.50 -5.92
N GLU A 284 -19.85 23.67 -5.28
CA GLU A 284 -20.75 24.81 -5.56
C GLU A 284 -20.17 25.76 -6.62
N THR A 285 -18.86 25.77 -6.80
CA THR A 285 -18.20 26.50 -7.91
C THR A 285 -18.20 25.67 -9.19
N GLN A 286 -19.21 25.90 -10.05
CA GLN A 286 -19.08 25.62 -11.49
C GLN A 286 -17.98 26.52 -12.08
N GLY A 287 -16.71 26.09 -12.07
CA GLY A 287 -15.68 26.88 -12.73
C GLY A 287 -14.21 26.66 -12.37
N ILE A 288 -13.86 25.69 -11.53
CA ILE A 288 -12.43 25.36 -11.35
C ILE A 288 -12.03 24.37 -12.45
N VAL A 289 -11.42 24.90 -13.51
CA VAL A 289 -10.69 24.11 -14.50
C VAL A 289 -9.41 23.61 -13.84
N PHE A 290 -9.31 22.31 -13.59
CA PHE A 290 -8.02 21.67 -13.37
C PHE A 290 -7.31 21.61 -14.73
N ILE A 291 -6.41 22.55 -15.00
CA ILE A 291 -5.46 22.42 -16.11
C ILE A 291 -4.44 21.36 -15.66
N ARG A 292 -4.34 20.29 -16.44
CA ARG A 292 -3.34 19.22 -16.26
C ARG A 292 -1.92 19.72 -16.53
#